data_AF-A0A090TCV9-F1
#
_entry.id   AF-A0A090TCV9-F1
#
_cell.length_a   1.000
_cell.length_b   1.000
_cell.length_c   1.000
_cell.angle_alpha   90.00
_cell.angle_beta   90.00
_cell.angle_gamma   90.00
#
_symmetry.space_group_name_H-M   'P 1'
#
loop_
_entity.id
_entity.type
_entity.pdbx_description
1 polymer ?
#
loop_
_entity_poly.entity_id
_entity_poly.type
_entity_poly.pdbx_seq_one_letter_code
_entity_poly.pdbx_strand_id
1 'polypeptide(L)'
;MRVADTSICGVGNDLIAMITSIEAVQAQAEVFLPWLIAMPLVSMWCFLFDGIFVGATKGRDMRNSMFLATCSFFALFFAASSLGNHALWFAMLSFMGIRGLGLAVIFIYQWRRGQFLLA
;
A
#
# COMPACT_ATOMS: atom_id res chain seq x y z
N MET A 1 -27.86 23.26 2.82
CA MET A 1 -27.20 24.04 1.75
C MET A 1 -25.70 24.06 2.10
N ARG A 2 -24.90 23.04 1.77
CA ARG A 2 -24.29 22.64 0.47
C ARG A 2 -24.17 21.09 0.51
N VAL A 3 -24.66 20.22 -0.39
CA VAL A 3 -24.50 20.04 -1.85
C VAL A 3 -23.11 20.40 -2.39
N ALA A 4 -22.14 19.48 -2.22
CA ALA A 4 -20.93 19.42 -3.07
C ALA A 4 -20.18 18.06 -3.13
N ASP A 5 -20.20 17.14 -2.15
CA ASP A 5 -19.24 16.01 -2.13
C ASP A 5 -19.86 14.59 -2.25
N THR A 6 -20.86 14.42 -3.14
CA THR A 6 -21.72 13.22 -3.22
C THR A 6 -21.23 12.06 -4.12
N SER A 7 -19.99 12.03 -4.62
CA SER A 7 -19.59 11.03 -5.64
C SER A 7 -18.71 9.87 -5.16
N ILE A 8 -18.19 9.88 -3.93
CA ILE A 8 -17.42 8.74 -3.34
C ILE A 8 -17.88 8.35 -1.91
N CYS A 9 -18.63 9.23 -1.23
CA CYS A 9 -18.88 9.11 0.23
C CYS A 9 -20.16 8.35 0.64
N GLY A 10 -21.10 8.09 -0.28
CA GLY A 10 -22.38 7.46 0.09
C GLY A 10 -22.25 6.04 0.61
N VAL A 11 -21.49 5.19 -0.09
CA VAL A 11 -21.30 3.78 0.32
C VAL A 11 -20.39 3.67 1.54
N GLY A 12 -19.37 4.53 1.64
CA GLY A 12 -18.41 4.51 2.75
C GLY A 12 -19.05 4.81 4.10
N ASN A 13 -19.94 5.81 4.16
CA ASN A 13 -20.58 6.20 5.41
C ASN A 13 -21.60 5.16 5.90
N ASP A 14 -22.40 4.60 4.98
CA ASP A 14 -23.35 3.53 5.31
C ASP A 14 -22.63 2.27 5.82
N LEU A 15 -21.44 1.96 5.29
CA LEU A 15 -20.62 0.83 5.74
C LEU A 15 -20.06 1.06 7.14
N ILE A 16 -19.62 2.29 7.45
CA ILE A 16 -19.12 2.66 8.78
C ILE A 16 -20.27 2.65 9.81
N ALA A 17 -21.44 3.19 9.46
CA ALA A 17 -22.63 3.18 10.32
C ALA A 17 -23.13 1.76 10.64
N MET A 18 -22.86 0.80 9.75
CA MET A 18 -23.17 -0.63 9.97
C MET A 18 -22.17 -1.30 10.93
N ILE A 19 -20.90 -0.87 10.92
CA ILE A 19 -19.83 -1.44 11.77
C ILE A 19 -19.87 -0.83 13.18
N THR A 20 -20.22 0.45 13.32
CA THR A 20 -20.28 1.10 14.63
C THR A 20 -21.30 2.22 14.71
N SER A 21 -22.03 2.29 15.82
CA SER A 21 -22.99 3.36 16.13
C SER A 21 -22.37 4.55 16.89
N ILE A 22 -21.07 4.52 17.17
CA ILE A 22 -20.39 5.58 17.93
C ILE A 22 -19.96 6.70 16.99
N GLU A 23 -20.61 7.86 17.07
CA GLU A 23 -20.35 9.03 16.21
C GLU A 23 -18.87 9.48 16.21
N ALA A 24 -18.20 9.43 17.37
CA ALA A 24 -16.79 9.79 17.48
C ALA A 24 -15.86 8.88 16.66
N VAL A 25 -16.24 7.61 16.46
CA VAL A 25 -15.48 6.65 15.64
C VAL A 25 -15.78 6.87 14.16
N GLN A 26 -17.03 7.21 13.81
CA GLN A 26 -17.42 7.50 12.43
C GLN A 26 -16.67 8.72 11.88
N ALA A 27 -16.60 9.81 12.66
CA ALA A 27 -15.88 11.02 12.27
C ALA A 27 -14.39 10.77 12.03
N GLN A 28 -13.76 9.85 12.77
CA GLN A 28 -12.37 9.46 12.52
C GLN A 28 -12.25 8.55 11.30
N ALA A 29 -13.17 7.61 11.10
CA ALA A 29 -13.18 6.71 9.95
C ALA A 29 -13.34 7.46 8.61
N GLU A 30 -14.13 8.53 8.58
CA GLU A 30 -14.25 9.42 7.40
C GLU A 30 -12.91 10.07 7.01
N VAL A 31 -12.08 10.44 7.98
CA VAL A 31 -10.77 11.05 7.74
C VAL A 31 -9.77 10.05 7.12
N PHE A 32 -9.87 8.76 7.48
CA PHE A 32 -8.97 7.70 6.99
C PHE A 32 -9.52 6.94 5.77
N LEU A 33 -10.75 7.23 5.33
CA LEU A 33 -11.39 6.63 4.17
C LEU A 33 -10.55 6.69 2.87
N PRO A 34 -9.89 7.82 2.54
CA PRO A 34 -9.00 7.88 1.36
C PRO A 34 -7.82 6.90 1.46
N TRP A 35 -7.26 6.71 2.65
CA TRP A 35 -6.16 5.77 2.89
C TRP A 35 -6.62 4.32 2.74
N LEU A 36 -7.84 4.01 3.21
CA LEU A 36 -8.47 2.70 3.04
C LEU A 36 -8.70 2.34 1.57
N ILE A 37 -9.04 3.31 0.73
CA ILE A 37 -9.20 3.10 -0.72
C ILE A 37 -7.83 2.94 -1.41
N ALA A 38 -6.82 3.72 -1.01
CA ALA A 38 -5.49 3.66 -1.61
C ALA A 38 -4.75 2.34 -1.31
N MET A 39 -4.95 1.77 -0.11
CA MET A 39 -4.29 0.53 0.31
C MET A 39 -4.48 -0.66 -0.64
N PRO A 40 -5.71 -1.09 -1.00
CA PRO A 40 -5.91 -2.21 -1.92
C PRO A 40 -5.31 -1.94 -3.30
N LEU A 41 -5.40 -0.69 -3.79
CA LEU A 41 -4.84 -0.32 -5.10
C LEU A 41 -3.31 -0.46 -5.15
N VAL A 42 -2.61 -0.08 -4.07
CA VAL A 42 -1.15 -0.19 -4.00
C VAL A 42 -0.72 -1.62 -3.67
N SER A 43 -1.39 -2.27 -2.71
CA SER A 43 -1.04 -3.63 -2.26
C SER A 43 -1.30 -4.70 -3.31
N MET A 44 -2.28 -4.52 -4.21
CA MET A 44 -2.54 -5.43 -5.33
C MET A 44 -1.29 -5.70 -6.16
N TRP A 45 -0.52 -4.65 -6.49
CA TRP A 45 0.72 -4.80 -7.25
C TRP A 45 1.79 -5.56 -6.48
N CYS A 46 1.93 -5.27 -5.18
CA CYS A 46 2.88 -5.99 -4.31
C CYS A 46 2.58 -7.49 -4.30
N PHE A 47 1.31 -7.88 -4.08
CA PHE A 47 0.93 -9.28 -4.02
C PHE A 47 1.04 -10.00 -5.37
N LEU A 48 0.72 -9.31 -6.47
CA LEU A 48 0.89 -9.87 -7.82
C LEU A 48 2.36 -10.23 -8.09
N PHE A 49 3.27 -9.29 -7.83
CA PHE A 49 4.70 -9.52 -8.04
C PHE A 49 5.29 -10.51 -7.03
N ASP A 50 4.86 -10.48 -5.75
CA ASP A 50 5.25 -11.49 -4.77
C ASP A 50 4.89 -12.91 -5.28
N GLY A 51 3.69 -13.10 -5.86
CA GLY A 51 3.26 -14.37 -6.43
C GLY A 51 4.12 -14.84 -7.61
N ILE A 52 4.49 -13.94 -8.52
CA ILE A 52 5.35 -14.25 -9.68
C ILE A 52 6.76 -14.68 -9.23
N PHE A 53 7.36 -13.97 -8.27
CA PHE A 53 8.71 -14.27 -7.79
C PHE A 53 8.77 -15.54 -6.94
N VAL A 54 7.73 -15.81 -6.14
CA VAL A 54 7.58 -17.08 -5.41
C VAL A 54 7.44 -18.24 -6.40
N GLY A 55 6.62 -18.09 -7.45
CA GLY A 55 6.47 -19.12 -8.50
C GLY A 55 7.74 -19.35 -9.33
N ALA A 56 8.55 -18.32 -9.54
CA ALA A 56 9.85 -18.42 -10.21
C ALA A 56 10.99 -18.92 -9.28
N THR A 57 10.70 -19.24 -8.02
CA THR A 57 11.68 -19.69 -7.00
C THR A 57 12.85 -18.72 -6.75
N LYS A 58 12.72 -17.43 -7.14
CA LYS A 58 13.79 -16.42 -7.02
C LYS A 58 13.76 -15.72 -5.66
N GLY A 59 13.96 -16.49 -4.60
CA GLY A 59 13.94 -15.98 -3.23
C GLY A 59 15.05 -14.96 -2.89
N ARG A 60 16.15 -14.94 -3.64
CA ARG A 60 17.28 -14.00 -3.39
C ARG A 60 16.89 -12.55 -3.68
N ASP A 61 16.16 -12.31 -4.77
CA ASP A 61 15.70 -10.97 -5.17
C ASP A 61 14.61 -10.46 -4.23
N MET A 62 13.74 -11.37 -3.79
CA MET A 62 12.65 -11.07 -2.85
C MET A 62 13.17 -10.55 -1.50
N ARG A 63 14.28 -11.11 -0.99
CA ARG A 63 14.92 -10.62 0.24
C ARG A 63 15.48 -9.20 0.09
N ASN A 64 16.12 -8.90 -1.04
CA ASN A 64 16.72 -7.58 -1.26
C ASN A 64 15.64 -6.48 -1.34
N SER A 65 14.53 -6.78 -2.01
CA SER A 65 13.38 -5.88 -2.07
C SER A 65 12.74 -5.67 -0.70
N MET A 66 12.67 -6.71 0.14
CA MET A 66 12.15 -6.58 1.51
C MET A 66 13.05 -5.69 2.37
N PHE A 67 14.38 -5.82 2.26
CA PHE A 67 15.31 -4.98 3.00
C PHE A 67 15.17 -3.50 2.62
N LEU A 68 15.13 -3.20 1.32
CA LEU A 68 14.92 -1.84 0.81
C LEU A 68 13.60 -1.25 1.31
N ALA A 69 12.53 -2.05 1.29
CA ALA A 69 11.23 -1.61 1.78
C ALA A 69 11.25 -1.33 3.29
N THR A 70 11.85 -2.19 4.10
CA THR A 70 11.98 -1.96 5.55
C THR A 70 12.77 -0.69 5.85
N CYS A 71 13.88 -0.43 5.14
CA CYS A 71 14.62 0.83 5.28
C CYS A 71 13.76 2.04 4.92
N SER A 72 12.98 1.96 3.84
CA SER A 72 12.09 3.05 3.44
C SER A 72 10.97 3.30 4.45
N PHE A 73 10.44 2.24 5.09
CA PHE A 73 9.45 2.37 6.15
C PHE A 73 9.99 3.19 7.33
N PHE A 74 11.18 2.84 7.84
CA PHE A 74 11.78 3.58 8.95
C PHE A 74 12.13 5.02 8.57
N ALA A 75 12.65 5.25 7.36
CA ALA A 75 12.96 6.59 6.87
C ALA A 75 11.70 7.48 6.78
N LEU A 76 10.62 6.94 6.22
CA LEU A 76 9.35 7.67 6.06
C LEU A 76 8.64 7.85 7.38
N PHE A 77 8.68 6.86 8.28
CA PHE A 77 8.13 6.97 9.62
C PHE A 77 8.82 8.08 10.41
N PHE A 78 10.15 8.15 10.37
CA PHE A 78 10.90 9.19 11.07
C PHE A 78 10.66 10.58 10.46
N ALA A 79 10.55 10.66 9.13
CA ALA A 79 10.27 11.91 8.42
C ALA A 79 8.83 12.42 8.65
N ALA A 80 7.85 11.51 8.74
CA ALA A 80 6.45 11.84 8.91
C ALA A 80 6.00 11.81 10.38
N SER A 81 6.90 11.58 11.34
CA SER A 81 6.61 11.41 12.78
C SER A 81 5.73 12.53 13.38
N SER A 82 5.78 13.74 12.81
CA SER A 82 4.95 14.88 13.22
C SER A 82 3.46 14.78 12.85
N LEU A 83 3.05 13.86 11.97
CA LEU A 83 1.67 13.74 11.46
C LEU A 83 0.81 12.70 12.22
N GLY A 84 1.32 12.09 13.29
CA GLY A 84 0.59 11.10 14.10
C GLY A 84 0.09 9.91 13.27
N ASN A 85 -1.20 9.57 13.33
CA ASN A 85 -1.76 8.40 12.65
C ASN A 85 -1.62 8.44 11.12
N HIS A 86 -1.64 9.62 10.50
CA HIS A 86 -1.42 9.73 9.05
C HIS A 86 -0.02 9.28 8.63
N ALA A 87 0.97 9.45 9.50
CA ALA A 87 2.33 8.97 9.27
C ALA A 87 2.38 7.45 9.14
N LEU A 88 1.60 6.73 9.96
CA LEU A 88 1.52 5.28 9.92
C LEU A 88 0.89 4.79 8.62
N TRP A 89 -0.23 5.39 8.21
CA TRP A 89 -0.89 5.04 6.94
C TRP A 89 0.02 5.32 5.74
N PHE A 90 0.72 6.47 5.74
CA PHE A 90 1.65 6.81 4.67
C PHE A 90 2.88 5.89 4.65
N ALA A 91 3.47 5.59 5.80
CA ALA A 91 4.61 4.69 5.91
C ALA A 91 4.25 3.27 5.45
N MET A 92 3.07 2.78 5.83
CA MET A 92 2.58 1.47 5.41
C MET A 92 2.28 1.43 3.90
N LEU A 93 1.60 2.44 3.36
CA LEU A 93 1.31 2.53 1.92
C LEU A 93 2.61 2.58 1.10
N SER A 94 3.59 3.37 1.55
CA SER A 94 4.89 3.49 0.90
C SER A 94 5.70 2.20 1.00
N PHE A 95 5.67 1.52 2.14
CA PHE A 95 6.29 0.21 2.29
C PHE A 95 5.72 -0.80 1.27
N MET A 96 4.40 -0.88 1.14
CA MET A 96 3.75 -1.75 0.16
C MET A 96 4.09 -1.33 -1.29
N GLY A 97 4.10 -0.03 -1.57
CA GLY A 97 4.45 0.52 -2.88
C GLY A 97 5.88 0.25 -3.28
N ILE A 98 6.85 0.45 -2.38
CA ILE A 98 8.28 0.23 -2.63
C ILE A 98 8.58 -1.25 -2.80
N ARG A 99 7.89 -2.15 -2.10
CA ARG A 99 8.00 -3.60 -2.37
C ARG A 99 7.51 -3.95 -3.76
N GLY A 100 6.31 -3.49 -4.13
CA GLY A 100 5.75 -3.72 -5.46
C GLY A 100 6.63 -3.15 -6.57
N LEU A 101 7.11 -1.91 -6.41
CA LEU A 101 8.02 -1.25 -7.35
C LEU A 101 9.39 -1.92 -7.41
N GLY A 102 9.97 -2.32 -6.28
CA GLY A 102 11.25 -3.01 -6.22
C GLY A 102 11.22 -4.31 -7.01
N LEU A 103 10.19 -5.13 -6.81
CA LEU A 103 9.97 -6.35 -7.58
C LEU A 103 9.67 -6.06 -9.05
N ALA A 104 8.87 -5.04 -9.36
CA ALA A 104 8.58 -4.63 -10.74
C ALA A 104 9.85 -4.19 -11.48
N VAL A 105 10.73 -3.41 -10.86
CA VAL A 105 12.01 -2.98 -11.42
C VAL A 105 12.93 -4.17 -11.66
N ILE A 106 13.04 -5.10 -10.69
CA ILE A 106 13.82 -6.32 -10.85
C ILE A 106 13.25 -7.18 -11.98
N PHE A 107 11.93 -7.30 -12.07
CA PHE A 107 11.25 -8.03 -13.14
C PHE A 107 11.57 -7.42 -14.51
N ILE A 108 11.42 -6.11 -14.67
CA ILE A 108 11.74 -5.39 -15.92
C ILE A 108 13.22 -5.54 -16.25
N TYR A 109 14.11 -5.44 -15.25
CA TYR A 109 15.54 -5.61 -15.44
C TYR A 109 15.89 -7.02 -15.96
N GLN A 110 15.32 -8.06 -15.34
CA GLN A 110 15.52 -9.46 -15.75
C GLN A 110 14.88 -9.77 -17.11
N TRP A 111 13.72 -9.15 -17.41
CA TRP A 111 13.05 -9.24 -18.70
C TRP A 111 13.90 -8.65 -19.82
N ARG A 112 14.47 -7.45 -19.63
CA ARG A 112 15.36 -6.80 -20.62
C ARG A 112 16.67 -7.56 -20.83
N ARG A 113 17.11 -8.35 -19.85
CA ARG A 113 18.32 -9.19 -19.92
C ARG A 113 18.08 -10.56 -20.55
N GLY A 114 16.83 -10.94 -20.83
CA GLY A 114 16.49 -12.27 -21.38
C GLY A 114 16.74 -13.45 -20.43
N GLN A 115 17.05 -13.18 -19.16
CA GLN A 115 17.43 -14.19 -18.15
C GLN A 115 16.27 -14.65 -17.27
N PHE A 116 15.04 -14.24 -17.58
CA PHE A 116 13.88 -14.60 -16.76
C PHE A 116 13.57 -16.10 -16.83
N LEU A 117 13.82 -16.75 -17.98
CA LEU A 117 13.53 -18.16 -18.25
C LEU A 117 14.76 -19.09 -18.25
N LEU A 118 15.97 -18.57 -18.00
CA LEU A 118 17.24 -19.32 -18.07
C LEU A 118 17.80 -19.71 -16.69
N ALA A 119 16.95 -19.72 -15.66
CA ALA A 119 17.33 -20.18 -14.31
C ALA A 119 17.09 -21.68 -14.17
#